data_AF-A0A4V1IWY9-F1
#
_entry.id   AF-A0A4V1IWY9-F1
#
_cell.length_a   1.000
_cell.length_b   1.000
_cell.length_c   1.000
_cell.angle_alpha   90.00
_cell.angle_beta   90.00
_cell.angle_gamma   90.00
#
_symmetry.space_group_name_H-M   'P 1'
#
loop_
_entity.id
_entity.type
_entity.pdbx_description
1 polymer ?
#
loop_
_entity_poly.entity_id
_entity_poly.type
_entity_poly.pdbx_seq_one_letter_code
_entity_poly.pdbx_strand_id
1 'polypeptide(L)'
;MAVTSNWTVNKVMQMVFAAIWLPLLLLTSLLLVRYRELPELRHRSVRLSLLGNAACALLVLQYTLAAIFQPVFPCALLLWLPCIALPIWTHVLWCRGSNLIVLYRGNKAALDAAAYEEDGVWATTPRLTKPLAGPHRAPFDWRTALVMRTRFLFSSRAFAVSGTFALVCSISATAIVQSVTDVYTMQQFVFCASGWEFYPLYAIIGASLLLAIVTQLILLHGARDAYGLRTELLVALACITSCLPLMIAVDRLRVSQDGHWLGKISTSAILQFGVCTAHMAAFVVPTLRVWISVLRQRHSQTQATAAAAAAARQALREVMKDPVQLAEFRHFSLADLAAGNVLFHERYLRFCSRFLCERSIVLYDFEPMLEELEAIYRDFFDINATVHVDVSSATLRELHERFAERRLGTDVFDRAHVEVLSRIEQHTLLRYQQHSERGRSASLSASDDYCRGDNPWIPLTDISDSHRHALSQVGASRVDADK
;
A
#
# COMPACT_ATOMS: atom_id res chain seq x y z
N MET A 1 -5.70 -42.77 -37.75
CA MET A 1 -6.40 -42.99 -36.47
C MET A 1 -7.36 -41.84 -36.24
N ALA A 2 -8.66 -42.09 -36.27
CA ALA A 2 -9.65 -41.08 -35.93
C ALA A 2 -9.63 -40.88 -34.41
N VAL A 3 -9.03 -39.77 -33.95
CA VAL A 3 -9.12 -39.33 -32.56
C VAL A 3 -10.54 -38.81 -32.36
N THR A 4 -11.47 -39.68 -31.99
CA THR A 4 -12.76 -39.23 -31.46
C THR A 4 -12.48 -38.59 -30.11
N SER A 5 -12.40 -37.25 -30.10
CA SER A 5 -12.04 -36.50 -28.90
C SER A 5 -13.18 -36.61 -27.88
N ASN A 6 -13.06 -37.55 -26.93
CA ASN A 6 -13.89 -37.53 -25.74
C ASN A 6 -13.48 -36.29 -24.92
N TRP A 7 -14.20 -35.19 -25.14
CA TRP A 7 -14.09 -33.99 -24.32
C TRP A 7 -14.51 -34.35 -22.90
N THR A 8 -13.54 -34.44 -22.00
CA THR A 8 -13.84 -34.63 -20.59
C THR A 8 -14.41 -33.32 -20.03
N VAL A 9 -15.34 -33.43 -19.08
CA VAL A 9 -15.96 -32.28 -18.38
C VAL A 9 -14.90 -31.29 -17.86
N ASN A 10 -13.77 -31.80 -17.38
CA ASN A 10 -12.65 -30.99 -16.89
C ASN A 10 -12.07 -30.06 -17.99
N LYS A 11 -11.88 -30.56 -19.23
CA LYS A 11 -11.36 -29.73 -20.33
C LYS A 11 -12.30 -28.59 -20.67
N VAL A 12 -13.60 -28.86 -20.70
CA VAL A 12 -14.64 -27.84 -20.94
C VAL A 12 -14.64 -26.79 -19.82
N MET A 13 -14.59 -27.23 -18.56
CA MET A 13 -14.53 -26.31 -17.41
C MET A 13 -13.29 -25.41 -17.46
N GLN A 14 -12.12 -25.94 -17.82
CA GLN A 14 -10.89 -25.16 -17.93
C GLN A 14 -10.93 -24.12 -19.06
N MET A 15 -11.52 -24.46 -20.21
CA MET A 15 -11.73 -23.50 -21.30
C MET A 15 -12.68 -22.38 -20.89
N VAL A 16 -13.82 -22.72 -20.28
CA VAL A 16 -14.79 -21.73 -19.79
C VAL A 16 -14.14 -20.83 -18.75
N PHE A 17 -13.36 -21.41 -17.82
CA PHE A 17 -12.63 -20.66 -16.82
C PHE A 17 -11.67 -19.65 -17.46
N ALA A 18 -10.80 -20.06 -18.38
CA ALA A 18 -9.88 -19.14 -19.05
C ALA A 18 -10.59 -18.10 -19.91
N ALA A 19 -11.68 -18.48 -20.59
CA ALA A 19 -12.48 -17.58 -21.41
C ALA A 19 -13.14 -16.46 -20.59
N ILE A 20 -13.45 -16.70 -19.32
CA ILE A 20 -13.97 -15.68 -18.39
C ILE A 20 -12.82 -14.92 -17.74
N TRP A 21 -11.78 -15.63 -17.32
CA TRP A 21 -10.69 -15.07 -16.51
C TRP A 21 -9.80 -14.10 -17.30
N LEU A 22 -9.42 -14.43 -18.53
CA LEU A 22 -8.53 -13.58 -19.33
C LEU A 22 -9.15 -12.21 -19.66
N PRO A 23 -10.43 -12.12 -20.09
CA PRO A 23 -11.11 -10.83 -20.22
C PRO A 23 -11.21 -10.06 -18.90
N LEU A 24 -11.42 -10.73 -17.76
CA LEU A 24 -11.45 -10.08 -16.45
C LEU A 24 -10.08 -9.45 -16.12
N LEU A 25 -8.97 -10.16 -16.40
CA LEU A 25 -7.61 -9.60 -16.25
C LEU A 25 -7.38 -8.39 -17.14
N LEU A 26 -7.84 -8.45 -18.40
CA LEU A 26 -7.72 -7.34 -19.33
C LEU A 26 -8.55 -6.13 -18.87
N LEU A 27 -9.82 -6.36 -18.52
CA LEU A 27 -10.73 -5.31 -18.06
C LEU A 27 -10.19 -4.63 -16.81
N THR A 28 -9.74 -5.40 -15.81
CA THR A 28 -9.17 -4.82 -14.58
C THR A 28 -7.88 -4.05 -14.84
N SER A 29 -7.04 -4.50 -15.79
CA SER A 29 -5.87 -3.74 -16.25
C SER A 29 -6.25 -2.41 -16.89
N LEU A 30 -7.26 -2.42 -17.78
CA LEU A 30 -7.76 -1.21 -18.44
C LEU A 30 -8.38 -0.22 -17.46
N LEU A 31 -9.21 -0.71 -16.54
CA LEU A 31 -9.82 0.10 -15.48
C LEU A 31 -8.76 0.71 -14.57
N LEU A 32 -7.74 -0.06 -14.18
CA LEU A 32 -6.64 0.44 -13.36
C LEU A 32 -5.88 1.58 -14.07
N VAL A 33 -5.59 1.43 -15.37
CA VAL A 33 -4.91 2.48 -16.15
C VAL A 33 -5.81 3.72 -16.27
N ARG A 34 -7.11 3.52 -16.55
CA ARG A 34 -8.08 4.60 -16.75
C ARG A 34 -8.34 5.41 -15.48
N TYR A 35 -8.41 4.74 -14.33
CA TYR A 35 -8.80 5.34 -13.04
C TYR A 35 -7.63 5.56 -12.08
N ARG A 36 -6.38 5.50 -12.57
CA ARG A 36 -5.15 5.67 -11.76
C ARG A 36 -5.05 6.99 -10.99
N GLU A 37 -5.82 8.01 -11.38
CA GLU A 37 -5.82 9.33 -10.74
C GLU A 37 -6.73 9.40 -9.52
N LEU A 38 -7.60 8.41 -9.32
CA LEU A 38 -8.47 8.36 -8.15
C LEU A 38 -7.66 7.99 -6.90
N PRO A 39 -7.98 8.59 -5.74
CA PRO A 39 -7.17 8.46 -4.53
C PRO A 39 -6.98 7.00 -4.08
N GLU A 40 -8.00 6.16 -4.24
CA GLU A 40 -7.95 4.72 -3.90
C GLU A 40 -6.98 3.89 -4.76
N LEU A 41 -6.76 4.29 -6.03
CA LEU A 41 -5.88 3.59 -6.97
C LEU A 41 -4.52 4.27 -7.12
N ARG A 42 -4.42 5.55 -6.77
CA ARG A 42 -3.21 6.34 -6.95
C ARG A 42 -2.01 5.80 -6.18
N HIS A 43 -2.25 5.29 -4.97
CA HIS A 43 -1.20 4.68 -4.16
C HIS A 43 -0.78 3.29 -4.67
N ARG A 44 -1.44 2.76 -5.72
CA ARG A 44 -1.11 1.49 -6.34
C ARG A 44 -0.20 1.73 -7.54
N SER A 45 0.94 1.04 -7.58
CA SER A 45 1.82 1.08 -8.75
C SER A 45 1.15 0.39 -9.94
N VAL A 46 0.75 1.18 -10.94
CA VAL A 46 0.15 0.68 -12.19
C VAL A 46 1.10 -0.28 -12.90
N ARG A 47 2.40 0.05 -12.97
CA ARG A 47 3.41 -0.78 -13.65
C ARG A 47 3.54 -2.16 -13.02
N LEU A 48 3.68 -2.20 -11.69
CA LEU A 48 3.77 -3.47 -10.96
C LEU A 48 2.47 -4.28 -11.09
N SER A 49 1.32 -3.60 -11.12
CA SER A 49 0.03 -4.26 -11.26
C SER A 49 -0.16 -4.88 -12.64
N LEU A 50 0.21 -4.17 -13.70
CA LEU A 50 0.19 -4.72 -15.06
C LEU A 50 1.14 -5.90 -15.21
N LEU A 51 2.34 -5.82 -14.62
CA LEU A 51 3.30 -6.92 -14.60
C LEU A 51 2.75 -8.15 -13.85
N GLY A 52 2.12 -7.93 -12.70
CA GLY A 52 1.46 -8.99 -11.93
C GLY A 52 0.28 -9.62 -12.70
N ASN A 53 -0.52 -8.81 -13.39
CA ASN A 53 -1.61 -9.30 -14.23
C ASN A 53 -1.09 -10.12 -15.42
N ALA A 54 0.00 -9.69 -16.06
CA ALA A 54 0.63 -10.43 -17.15
C ALA A 54 1.17 -11.79 -16.67
N ALA A 55 1.84 -11.83 -15.52
CA ALA A 55 2.31 -13.08 -14.92
C ALA A 55 1.15 -14.02 -14.54
N CYS A 56 0.06 -13.47 -13.99
CA CYS A 56 -1.16 -14.22 -13.69
C CYS A 56 -1.82 -14.78 -14.97
N ALA A 57 -1.93 -13.97 -16.02
CA ALA A 57 -2.46 -14.41 -17.32
C ALA A 57 -1.63 -15.54 -17.92
N LEU A 58 -0.29 -15.43 -17.85
CA LEU A 58 0.62 -16.45 -18.32
C LEU A 58 0.44 -17.77 -17.57
N LEU A 59 0.30 -17.73 -16.24
CA LEU A 59 0.05 -18.92 -15.41
C LEU A 59 -1.30 -19.57 -15.72
N VAL A 60 -2.37 -18.78 -15.81
CA VAL A 60 -3.71 -19.29 -16.12
C VAL A 60 -3.73 -19.90 -17.52
N LEU A 61 -3.20 -19.19 -18.52
CA LEU A 61 -3.11 -19.70 -19.88
C LEU A 61 -2.30 -21.00 -19.91
N GLN A 62 -1.15 -21.02 -19.25
CA GLN A 62 -0.28 -22.19 -19.20
C GLN A 62 -0.99 -23.43 -18.61
N TYR A 63 -1.62 -23.29 -17.45
CA TYR A 63 -2.28 -24.43 -16.80
C TYR A 63 -3.53 -24.88 -17.55
N THR A 64 -4.27 -23.96 -18.15
CA THR A 64 -5.42 -24.29 -18.99
C THR A 64 -4.98 -24.99 -20.28
N LEU A 65 -3.96 -24.49 -20.98
CA LEU A 65 -3.42 -25.15 -22.18
C LEU A 65 -2.87 -26.54 -21.84
N ALA A 66 -2.13 -26.66 -20.74
CA ALA A 66 -1.66 -27.96 -20.26
C ALA A 66 -2.82 -28.94 -20.05
N ALA A 67 -3.91 -28.50 -19.40
CA ALA A 67 -5.08 -29.35 -19.16
C ALA A 67 -5.84 -29.75 -20.44
N ILE A 68 -5.98 -28.83 -21.41
CA ILE A 68 -6.69 -29.07 -22.67
C ILE A 68 -5.91 -30.02 -23.57
N PHE A 69 -4.61 -29.75 -23.73
CA PHE A 69 -3.74 -30.42 -24.68
C PHE A 69 -3.05 -31.67 -24.12
N GLN A 70 -3.39 -32.17 -22.93
CA GLN A 70 -2.87 -33.49 -22.52
C GLN A 70 -3.35 -34.60 -23.48
N PRO A 71 -2.45 -35.49 -23.96
CA PRO A 71 -1.03 -35.69 -23.57
C PRO A 71 -0.01 -35.13 -24.59
N VAL A 72 -0.33 -34.10 -25.36
CA VAL A 72 0.54 -33.50 -26.40
C VAL A 72 1.22 -32.22 -25.89
N PHE A 73 0.93 -31.80 -24.66
CA PHE A 73 1.52 -30.60 -24.10
C PHE A 73 2.98 -30.84 -23.65
N PRO A 74 3.97 -30.06 -24.13
CA PRO A 74 5.38 -30.31 -23.81
C PRO A 74 5.69 -30.19 -22.31
N CYS A 75 6.38 -31.18 -21.74
CA CYS A 75 6.75 -31.16 -20.31
C CYS A 75 7.67 -29.99 -19.96
N ALA A 76 8.58 -29.62 -20.88
CA ALA A 76 9.44 -28.47 -20.70
C ALA A 76 8.64 -27.18 -20.40
N LEU A 77 7.55 -26.91 -21.12
CA LEU A 77 6.74 -25.71 -20.89
C LEU A 77 6.05 -25.74 -19.52
N LEU A 78 5.65 -26.92 -19.04
CA LEU A 78 5.05 -27.10 -17.72
C LEU A 78 6.01 -26.74 -16.59
N LEU A 79 7.31 -26.91 -16.81
CA LEU A 79 8.35 -26.52 -15.86
C LEU A 79 8.76 -25.05 -16.03
N TRP A 80 9.12 -24.63 -17.25
CA TRP A 80 9.71 -23.31 -17.52
C TRP A 80 8.78 -22.14 -17.23
N LEU A 81 7.51 -22.21 -17.66
CA LEU A 81 6.62 -21.06 -17.54
C LEU A 81 6.28 -20.72 -16.08
N PRO A 82 5.97 -21.69 -15.20
CA PRO A 82 5.86 -21.42 -13.76
C PRO A 82 7.16 -20.89 -13.14
N CYS A 83 8.32 -21.37 -13.59
CA CYS A 83 9.62 -20.89 -13.10
C CYS A 83 9.91 -19.43 -13.44
N ILE A 84 9.29 -18.89 -14.48
CA ILE A 84 9.39 -17.47 -14.83
C ILE A 84 8.27 -16.67 -14.16
N ALA A 85 7.02 -17.12 -14.32
CA ALA A 85 5.86 -16.33 -13.95
C ALA A 85 5.62 -16.25 -12.44
N LEU A 86 5.86 -17.34 -11.68
CA LEU A 86 5.64 -17.32 -10.23
C LEU A 86 6.61 -16.39 -9.49
N PRO A 87 7.94 -16.40 -9.74
CA PRO A 87 8.84 -15.43 -9.13
C PRO A 87 8.50 -13.99 -9.46
N ILE A 88 8.10 -13.70 -10.72
CA ILE A 88 7.65 -12.35 -11.11
C ILE A 88 6.42 -11.96 -10.29
N TRP A 89 5.43 -12.85 -10.19
CA TRP A 89 4.17 -12.58 -9.51
C TRP A 89 4.35 -12.40 -8.00
N THR A 90 5.12 -13.27 -7.33
CA THR A 90 5.40 -13.13 -5.88
C THR A 90 6.25 -11.90 -5.59
N HIS A 91 7.22 -11.59 -6.45
CA HIS A 91 8.05 -10.39 -6.33
C HIS A 91 7.22 -9.10 -6.48
N VAL A 92 6.24 -9.08 -7.39
CA VAL A 92 5.29 -7.96 -7.52
C VAL A 92 4.50 -7.74 -6.23
N LEU A 93 4.01 -8.80 -5.56
CA LEU A 93 3.34 -8.67 -4.27
C LEU A 93 4.26 -8.12 -3.19
N TRP A 94 5.51 -8.58 -3.15
CA TRP A 94 6.51 -8.07 -2.21
C TRP A 94 6.80 -6.58 -2.42
N CYS A 95 7.01 -6.16 -3.66
CA CYS A 95 7.23 -4.75 -4.03
C CYS A 95 6.04 -3.87 -3.67
N ARG A 96 4.80 -4.36 -3.87
CA ARG A 96 3.58 -3.62 -3.50
C ARG A 96 3.52 -3.36 -2.00
N GLY A 97 3.76 -4.39 -1.18
CA GLY A 97 3.80 -4.23 0.28
C GLY A 97 4.91 -3.30 0.74
N SER A 98 6.07 -3.40 0.12
CA SER A 98 7.22 -2.56 0.44
C SER A 98 6.97 -1.08 0.11
N ASN A 99 6.33 -0.77 -1.02
CA ASN A 99 5.90 0.60 -1.34
C ASN A 99 4.91 1.15 -0.30
N LEU A 100 3.96 0.32 0.16
CA LEU A 100 3.02 0.72 1.20
C LEU A 100 3.73 0.98 2.54
N ILE A 101 4.72 0.17 2.89
CA ILE A 101 5.56 0.35 4.08
C ILE A 101 6.27 1.70 4.03
N VAL A 102 6.97 1.99 2.92
CA VAL A 102 7.70 3.26 2.77
C VAL A 102 6.76 4.45 2.84
N LEU A 103 5.62 4.39 2.15
CA LEU A 103 4.64 5.47 2.13
C LEU A 103 4.08 5.74 3.53
N TYR A 104 3.60 4.69 4.21
CA TYR A 104 3.00 4.84 5.54
C TYR A 104 4.02 5.31 6.58
N ARG A 105 5.22 4.69 6.61
CA ARG A 105 6.26 5.05 7.58
C ARG A 105 6.89 6.40 7.27
N GLY A 106 6.99 6.79 6.00
CA GLY A 106 7.40 8.13 5.54
C GLY A 106 6.49 9.20 6.09
N ASN A 107 5.20 9.06 5.83
CA ASN A 107 4.17 9.97 6.34
C ASN A 107 4.17 10.02 7.87
N LYS A 108 4.33 8.88 8.55
CA LYS A 108 4.39 8.84 10.01
C LYS A 108 5.62 9.59 10.55
N ALA A 109 6.81 9.33 10.00
CA ALA A 109 8.04 9.97 10.45
C ALA A 109 7.98 11.49 10.31
N ALA A 110 7.37 11.98 9.23
CA ALA A 110 7.22 13.41 9.03
C ALA A 110 6.16 14.05 9.92
N LEU A 111 5.08 13.33 10.22
CA LEU A 111 4.10 13.79 11.20
C LEU A 111 4.70 13.88 12.60
N ASP A 112 5.45 12.84 13.01
CA ASP A 112 6.16 12.81 14.30
C ASP A 112 7.21 13.95 14.38
N ALA A 113 7.88 14.27 13.27
CA ALA A 113 8.82 15.39 13.19
C ALA A 113 8.13 16.76 13.27
N ALA A 114 6.97 16.92 12.63
CA ALA A 114 6.19 18.16 12.68
C ALA A 114 5.61 18.42 14.08
N ALA A 115 5.14 17.37 14.77
CA ALA A 115 4.65 17.49 16.15
C ALA A 115 5.76 17.95 17.12
N TYR A 116 6.99 17.45 16.94
CA TYR A 116 8.13 17.85 17.77
C TYR A 116 8.53 19.32 17.57
N GLU A 117 8.31 19.87 16.37
CA GLU A 117 8.57 21.29 16.08
C GLU A 117 7.62 22.22 16.86
N GLU A 118 6.39 21.77 17.14
CA GLU A 118 5.39 22.57 17.86
C GLU A 118 5.67 22.65 19.37
N ASP A 119 6.18 21.56 19.98
CA ASP A 119 6.51 21.51 21.41
C ASP A 119 7.78 22.30 21.75
N GLY A 120 8.69 22.45 20.77
CA GLY A 120 9.94 23.18 20.90
C GLY A 120 9.81 24.65 20.52
N VAL A 121 9.11 25.44 21.34
CA VAL A 121 9.18 26.93 21.45
C VAL A 121 10.03 27.59 20.35
N TRP A 122 9.42 28.00 19.22
CA TRP A 122 9.85 28.92 18.13
C TRP A 122 11.35 29.29 17.99
N ALA A 123 12.27 28.41 18.34
CA ALA A 123 13.69 28.71 18.41
C ALA A 123 14.24 28.61 17.00
N THR A 124 14.16 29.73 16.29
CA THR A 124 15.02 30.10 15.15
C THR A 124 15.56 28.90 14.36
N THR A 125 14.66 28.27 13.59
CA THR A 125 14.97 27.40 12.44
C THR A 125 16.03 26.30 12.67
N PRO A 126 15.64 25.13 13.21
CA PRO A 126 16.47 23.94 13.09
C PRO A 126 16.27 23.30 11.70
N ARG A 127 17.32 23.33 10.87
CA ARG A 127 17.37 22.66 9.56
C ARG A 127 17.09 21.16 9.71
N LEU A 128 16.03 20.66 9.05
CA LEU A 128 15.63 19.24 8.96
C LEU A 128 16.69 18.34 8.28
N THR A 129 17.82 18.88 7.83
CA THR A 129 18.88 18.17 7.11
C THR A 129 19.99 17.62 7.98
N LYS A 130 20.12 18.05 9.24
CA LYS A 130 21.04 17.39 10.18
C LYS A 130 20.31 16.23 10.83
N PRO A 131 20.79 14.97 10.68
CA PRO A 131 20.24 13.87 11.44
C PRO A 131 20.35 14.24 12.93
N LEU A 132 19.21 14.27 13.63
CA LEU A 132 19.12 14.52 15.06
C LEU A 132 19.98 13.49 15.82
N ALA A 133 21.26 13.85 15.99
CA ALA A 133 22.23 13.13 16.81
C ALA A 133 22.23 13.63 18.27
N GLY A 134 21.27 14.48 18.64
CA GLY A 134 21.02 14.86 20.02
C GLY A 134 20.37 13.73 20.82
N PRO A 135 20.61 13.64 22.14
CA PRO A 135 20.07 12.60 23.02
C PRO A 135 18.54 12.65 23.20
N HIS A 136 17.89 13.76 22.83
CA HIS A 136 16.43 13.86 22.77
C HIS A 136 15.91 13.45 21.39
N ARG A 137 16.10 12.17 21.04
CA ARG A 137 15.39 11.61 19.89
C ARG A 137 13.91 11.57 20.24
N ALA A 138 13.06 12.22 19.43
CA ALA A 138 11.65 11.86 19.37
C ALA A 138 11.57 10.34 19.30
N PRO A 139 10.76 9.67 20.15
CA PRO A 139 10.71 8.22 20.24
C PRO A 139 10.01 7.68 18.99
N PHE A 140 10.71 7.71 17.85
CA PHE A 140 10.27 7.01 16.65
C PHE A 140 10.12 5.53 17.02
N ASP A 141 8.97 4.95 16.67
CA ASP A 141 8.84 3.50 16.64
C ASP A 141 10.02 2.92 15.85
N TRP A 142 10.70 1.92 16.41
CA TRP A 142 11.90 1.30 15.83
C TRP A 142 11.66 0.85 14.38
N ARG A 143 10.42 0.50 14.03
CA ARG A 143 10.02 0.14 12.67
C ARG A 143 10.13 1.32 11.70
N THR A 144 9.68 2.50 12.13
CA THR A 144 9.79 3.73 11.34
C THR A 144 11.26 4.10 11.17
N ALA A 145 12.04 4.07 12.26
CA ALA A 145 13.48 4.33 12.21
C ALA A 145 14.23 3.34 11.29
N LEU A 146 13.88 2.05 11.35
CA LEU A 146 14.45 1.02 10.48
C LEU A 146 14.14 1.32 9.01
N VAL A 147 12.88 1.58 8.66
CA VAL A 147 12.47 1.87 7.28
C VAL A 147 13.14 3.14 6.75
N MET A 148 13.26 4.19 7.56
CA MET A 148 13.99 5.40 7.16
C MET A 148 15.47 5.13 6.91
N ARG A 149 16.11 4.35 7.81
CA ARG A 149 17.53 3.98 7.67
C ARG A 149 17.77 3.11 6.45
N THR A 150 16.86 2.21 6.12
CA THR A 150 17.00 1.25 5.01
C THR A 150 16.16 1.63 3.79
N ARG A 151 15.77 2.89 3.63
CA ARG A 151 14.90 3.35 2.52
C ARG A 151 15.44 2.98 1.15
N PHE A 152 16.77 2.96 0.99
CA PHE A 152 17.42 2.58 -0.27
C PHE A 152 17.10 1.15 -0.72
N LEU A 153 16.85 0.21 0.21
CA LEU A 153 16.44 -1.17 -0.08
C LEU A 153 15.02 -1.24 -0.67
N PHE A 154 14.22 -0.22 -0.43
CA PHE A 154 12.86 -0.10 -0.95
C PHE A 154 12.77 0.79 -2.19
N SER A 155 13.91 1.12 -2.81
CA SER A 155 13.93 1.87 -4.06
C SER A 155 13.46 1.00 -5.23
N SER A 156 12.94 1.65 -6.27
CA SER A 156 12.57 0.96 -7.52
C SER A 156 13.75 0.22 -8.16
N ARG A 157 14.97 0.76 -8.00
CA ARG A 157 16.22 0.12 -8.44
C ARG A 157 16.50 -1.15 -7.64
N ALA A 158 16.41 -1.09 -6.31
CA ALA A 158 16.60 -2.26 -5.45
C ALA A 158 15.58 -3.37 -5.78
N PHE A 159 14.30 -3.00 -5.97
CA PHE A 159 13.28 -3.96 -6.42
C PHE A 159 13.56 -4.56 -7.79
N ALA A 160 14.05 -3.77 -8.75
CA ALA A 160 14.41 -4.30 -10.07
C ALA A 160 15.58 -5.29 -9.99
N VAL A 161 16.61 -4.95 -9.21
CA VAL A 161 17.78 -5.81 -8.98
C VAL A 161 17.37 -7.10 -8.26
N SER A 162 16.62 -7.02 -7.17
CA SER A 162 16.19 -8.21 -6.42
C SER A 162 15.26 -9.11 -7.23
N GLY A 163 14.36 -8.52 -8.03
CA GLY A 163 13.47 -9.27 -8.92
C GLY A 163 14.23 -9.98 -10.04
N THR A 164 15.19 -9.29 -10.64
CA THR A 164 16.08 -9.87 -11.66
C THR A 164 16.91 -11.01 -11.07
N PHE A 165 17.46 -10.80 -9.87
CA PHE A 165 18.22 -11.84 -9.17
C PHE A 165 17.36 -13.09 -8.89
N ALA A 166 16.14 -12.93 -8.36
CA ALA A 166 15.23 -14.03 -8.11
C ALA A 166 14.87 -14.79 -9.41
N LEU A 167 14.64 -14.06 -10.50
CA LEU A 167 14.34 -14.65 -11.81
C LEU A 167 15.54 -15.42 -12.38
N VAL A 168 16.75 -14.86 -12.31
CA VAL A 168 17.98 -15.52 -12.74
C VAL A 168 18.23 -16.79 -11.93
N CYS A 169 18.03 -16.76 -10.62
CA CYS A 169 18.14 -17.94 -9.77
C CYS A 169 17.15 -19.03 -10.18
N SER A 170 15.90 -18.65 -10.44
CA SER A 170 14.85 -19.58 -10.88
C SER A 170 15.18 -20.21 -12.23
N ILE A 171 15.51 -19.39 -13.24
CA ILE A 171 15.89 -19.85 -14.58
C ILE A 171 17.12 -20.76 -14.54
N SER A 172 18.14 -20.40 -13.76
CA SER A 172 19.37 -21.19 -13.64
C SER A 172 19.08 -22.53 -13.00
N ALA A 173 18.28 -22.57 -11.93
CA ALA A 173 17.86 -23.81 -11.29
C ALA A 173 17.06 -24.70 -12.25
N THR A 174 16.13 -24.14 -13.02
CA THR A 174 15.38 -24.87 -14.05
C THR A 174 16.28 -25.43 -15.14
N ALA A 175 17.24 -24.65 -15.62
CA ALA A 175 18.20 -25.09 -16.64
C ALA A 175 19.07 -26.25 -16.15
N ILE A 176 19.53 -26.18 -14.89
CA ILE A 176 20.30 -27.26 -14.25
C ILE A 176 19.43 -28.51 -14.15
N VAL A 177 18.20 -28.40 -13.65
CA VAL A 177 17.26 -29.52 -13.57
C VAL A 177 17.06 -30.16 -14.95
N GLN A 178 16.78 -29.35 -15.97
CA GLN A 178 16.58 -29.85 -17.33
C GLN A 178 17.84 -30.52 -17.91
N SER A 179 19.04 -30.05 -17.56
CA SER A 179 20.29 -30.67 -18.02
C SER A 179 20.55 -32.05 -17.41
N VAL A 180 19.87 -32.40 -16.32
CA VAL A 180 20.06 -33.66 -15.57
C VAL A 180 18.88 -34.64 -15.77
N THR A 181 17.74 -34.18 -16.30
CA THR A 181 16.54 -35.01 -16.48
C THR A 181 16.14 -35.13 -17.95
N ASP A 182 15.87 -36.35 -18.40
CA ASP A 182 15.35 -36.60 -19.75
C ASP A 182 13.81 -36.42 -19.84
N VAL A 183 13.14 -36.36 -18.69
CA VAL A 183 11.67 -36.33 -18.58
C VAL A 183 11.09 -34.99 -19.04
N TYR A 184 11.81 -33.89 -18.80
CA TYR A 184 11.36 -32.52 -19.09
C TYR A 184 11.97 -31.95 -20.38
N THR A 185 12.16 -32.78 -21.39
CA THR A 185 12.63 -32.34 -22.72
C THR A 185 11.46 -31.86 -23.59
N MET A 186 11.76 -31.09 -24.65
CA MET A 186 10.74 -30.63 -25.61
C MET A 186 10.12 -31.77 -26.44
N GLN A 187 10.74 -32.95 -26.43
CA GLN A 187 10.30 -34.12 -27.19
C GLN A 187 9.39 -35.06 -26.38
N GLN A 188 9.33 -34.89 -25.05
CA GLN A 188 8.49 -35.69 -24.17
C GLN A 188 7.13 -35.01 -23.98
N PHE A 189 6.08 -35.75 -24.33
CA PHE A 189 4.69 -35.30 -24.25
C PHE A 189 3.87 -36.14 -23.25
N VAL A 190 4.33 -37.36 -22.94
CA VAL A 190 3.55 -38.35 -22.20
C VAL A 190 3.67 -38.12 -20.69
N PHE A 191 2.56 -37.71 -20.07
CA PHE A 191 2.34 -37.59 -18.61
C PHE A 191 3.54 -37.06 -17.83
N CYS A 192 3.73 -35.74 -17.87
CA CYS A 192 4.68 -35.04 -16.99
C CYS A 192 4.20 -35.18 -15.54
N ALA A 193 4.61 -36.27 -14.89
CA ALA A 193 4.36 -36.48 -13.48
C ALA A 193 5.11 -35.40 -12.71
N SER A 194 4.47 -34.81 -11.69
CA SER A 194 5.19 -33.96 -10.75
C SER A 194 6.31 -34.78 -10.14
N GLY A 195 7.53 -34.28 -10.29
CA GLY A 195 8.74 -34.94 -9.83
C GLY A 195 9.60 -33.98 -9.02
N TRP A 196 10.80 -34.45 -8.68
CA TRP A 196 11.77 -33.66 -7.92
C TRP A 196 12.24 -32.40 -8.69
N GLU A 197 12.01 -32.37 -9.99
CA GLU A 197 12.29 -31.27 -10.89
C GLU A 197 11.62 -29.96 -10.46
N PHE A 198 10.49 -30.01 -9.74
CA PHE A 198 9.81 -28.83 -9.23
C PHE A 198 10.33 -28.34 -7.87
N TYR A 199 11.16 -29.10 -7.14
CA TYR A 199 11.61 -28.68 -5.80
C TYR A 199 12.40 -27.38 -5.77
N PRO A 200 13.31 -27.10 -6.72
CA PRO A 200 13.99 -25.81 -6.74
C PRO A 200 13.02 -24.64 -6.90
N LEU A 201 11.99 -24.79 -7.74
CA LEU A 201 10.93 -23.81 -7.89
C LEU A 201 10.19 -23.58 -6.56
N TYR A 202 9.77 -24.66 -5.89
CA TYR A 202 9.07 -24.57 -4.61
C TYR A 202 9.91 -23.94 -3.52
N ALA A 203 11.21 -24.24 -3.47
CA ALA A 203 12.15 -23.64 -2.54
C ALA A 203 12.29 -22.12 -2.76
N ILE A 204 12.49 -21.70 -4.01
CA ILE A 204 12.64 -20.28 -4.37
C ILE A 204 11.36 -19.50 -4.07
N ILE A 205 10.20 -20.03 -4.47
CA ILE A 205 8.90 -19.40 -4.20
C ILE A 205 8.62 -19.36 -2.70
N GLY A 206 8.82 -20.48 -1.99
CA GLY A 206 8.59 -20.59 -0.56
C GLY A 206 9.44 -19.60 0.24
N ALA A 207 10.74 -19.49 -0.08
CA ALA A 207 11.63 -18.52 0.53
C ALA A 207 11.19 -17.08 0.23
N SER A 208 10.79 -16.79 -1.00
CA SER A 208 10.31 -15.46 -1.41
C SER A 208 9.02 -15.07 -0.69
N LEU A 209 8.07 -15.99 -0.56
CA LEU A 209 6.82 -15.77 0.17
C LEU A 209 7.06 -15.59 1.66
N LEU A 210 7.93 -16.40 2.27
CA LEU A 210 8.29 -16.26 3.68
C LEU A 210 8.90 -14.89 3.95
N LEU A 211 9.86 -14.45 3.11
CA LEU A 211 10.45 -13.12 3.20
C LEU A 211 9.39 -12.02 3.06
N ALA A 212 8.49 -12.14 2.08
CA ALA A 212 7.42 -11.17 1.87
C ALA A 212 6.49 -11.06 3.08
N ILE A 213 6.06 -12.20 3.64
CA ILE A 213 5.17 -12.25 4.81
C ILE A 213 5.86 -11.66 6.04
N VAL A 214 7.08 -12.10 6.35
CA VAL A 214 7.82 -11.64 7.53
C VAL A 214 8.05 -10.13 7.46
N THR A 215 8.55 -9.63 6.33
CA THR A 215 8.78 -8.20 6.14
C THR A 215 7.49 -7.40 6.24
N GLN A 216 6.41 -7.82 5.59
CA GLN A 216 5.16 -7.08 5.56
C GLN A 216 4.41 -7.12 6.88
N LEU A 217 4.29 -8.27 7.54
CA LEU A 217 3.60 -8.38 8.84
C LEU A 217 4.30 -7.55 9.91
N ILE A 218 5.64 -7.58 9.96
CA ILE A 218 6.40 -6.84 10.98
C ILE A 218 6.33 -5.33 10.70
N LEU A 219 6.58 -4.89 9.47
CA LEU A 219 6.72 -3.47 9.16
C LEU A 219 5.38 -2.74 8.98
N LEU A 220 4.31 -3.45 8.56
CA LEU A 220 2.94 -2.91 8.51
C LEU A 220 2.16 -3.11 9.81
N HIS A 221 2.75 -3.69 10.85
CA HIS A 221 2.07 -3.81 12.13
C HIS A 221 1.70 -2.43 12.69
N GLY A 222 0.44 -2.29 13.11
CA GLY A 222 -0.13 -1.03 13.59
C GLY A 222 -0.50 -0.04 12.47
N ALA A 223 -0.16 -0.32 11.21
CA ALA A 223 -0.61 0.52 10.10
C ALA A 223 -2.12 0.35 9.91
N ARG A 224 -2.86 1.43 10.11
CA ARG A 224 -4.27 1.55 9.75
C ARG A 224 -4.32 2.27 8.41
N ASP A 225 -5.03 1.70 7.45
CA ASP A 225 -5.16 2.28 6.13
C ASP A 225 -6.65 2.37 5.75
N ALA A 226 -7.09 3.57 5.38
CA ALA A 226 -8.50 3.83 5.07
C ALA A 226 -8.99 3.04 3.84
N TYR A 227 -8.06 2.63 2.97
CA TYR A 227 -8.33 1.95 1.71
C TYR A 227 -8.30 0.41 1.80
N GLY A 228 -7.86 -0.16 2.92
CA GLY A 228 -7.73 -1.61 3.07
C GLY A 228 -6.67 -2.28 2.18
N LEU A 229 -5.74 -1.52 1.61
CA LEU A 229 -4.54 -1.98 0.91
C LEU A 229 -3.76 -3.03 1.72
N ARG A 230 -3.60 -2.81 3.03
CA ARG A 230 -2.92 -3.75 3.93
C ARG A 230 -3.69 -5.08 3.98
N THR A 231 -5.00 -5.01 4.20
CA THR A 231 -5.85 -6.21 4.29
C THR A 231 -5.86 -6.99 2.98
N GLU A 232 -6.01 -6.32 1.86
CA GLU A 232 -5.97 -6.93 0.52
C GLU A 232 -4.65 -7.67 0.28
N LEU A 233 -3.53 -7.03 0.62
CA LEU A 233 -2.20 -7.59 0.46
C LEU A 233 -1.97 -8.82 1.37
N LEU A 234 -2.39 -8.73 2.63
CA LEU A 234 -2.28 -9.84 3.59
C LEU A 234 -3.17 -11.01 3.19
N VAL A 235 -4.39 -10.75 2.69
CA VAL A 235 -5.27 -11.81 2.15
C VAL A 235 -4.63 -12.46 0.93
N ALA A 236 -4.08 -11.67 0.00
CA ALA A 236 -3.41 -12.21 -1.19
C ALA A 236 -2.19 -13.09 -0.82
N LEU A 237 -1.37 -12.64 0.13
CA LEU A 237 -0.25 -13.43 0.65
C LEU A 237 -0.72 -14.69 1.39
N ALA A 238 -1.77 -14.59 2.22
CA ALA A 238 -2.31 -15.74 2.93
C ALA A 238 -2.83 -16.82 1.96
N CYS A 239 -3.55 -16.41 0.90
CA CYS A 239 -4.08 -17.32 -0.11
C CYS A 239 -2.98 -18.08 -0.85
N ILE A 240 -1.93 -17.40 -1.33
CA ILE A 240 -0.85 -18.09 -2.05
C ILE A 240 -0.01 -18.96 -1.10
N THR A 241 0.24 -18.47 0.12
CA THR A 241 1.05 -19.18 1.11
C THR A 241 0.36 -20.42 1.63
N SER A 242 -0.98 -20.44 1.71
CA SER A 242 -1.72 -21.65 2.07
C SER A 242 -1.82 -22.65 0.92
N CYS A 243 -1.88 -22.18 -0.33
CA CYS A 243 -1.96 -23.06 -1.50
C CYS A 243 -0.64 -23.81 -1.77
N LEU A 244 0.52 -23.21 -1.50
CA LEU A 244 1.82 -23.85 -1.73
C LEU A 244 2.03 -25.16 -0.92
N PRO A 245 1.87 -25.20 0.43
CA PRO A 245 1.99 -26.42 1.20
C PRO A 245 0.87 -27.41 0.89
N LEU A 246 -0.34 -26.94 0.58
CA LEU A 246 -1.44 -27.81 0.16
C LEU A 246 -1.11 -28.52 -1.16
N MET A 247 -0.56 -27.78 -2.13
CA MET A 247 -0.10 -28.33 -3.40
C MET A 247 0.99 -29.38 -3.17
N ILE A 248 2.01 -29.07 -2.35
CA ILE A 248 3.09 -30.02 -2.02
C ILE A 248 2.52 -31.26 -1.33
N ALA A 249 1.60 -31.10 -0.37
CA ALA A 249 0.97 -32.21 0.34
C ALA A 249 0.18 -33.11 -0.61
N VAL A 250 -0.66 -32.55 -1.49
CA VAL A 250 -1.41 -33.30 -2.50
C VAL A 250 -0.47 -34.03 -3.45
N ASP A 251 0.63 -33.39 -3.84
CA ASP A 251 1.63 -33.98 -4.71
C ASP A 251 2.29 -35.21 -4.09
N ARG A 252 2.68 -35.12 -2.81
CA ARG A 252 3.28 -36.24 -2.08
C ARG A 252 2.30 -37.37 -1.79
N LEU A 253 1.06 -37.03 -1.45
CA LEU A 253 0.03 -38.03 -1.13
C LEU A 253 -0.39 -38.82 -2.37
N ARG A 254 -0.36 -38.21 -3.56
CA ARG A 254 -0.67 -38.91 -4.82
C ARG A 254 0.26 -40.07 -5.11
N VAL A 255 1.55 -39.90 -4.87
CA VAL A 255 2.57 -40.94 -5.09
C VAL A 255 2.27 -42.20 -4.27
N SER A 256 1.57 -42.06 -3.15
CA SER A 256 1.30 -43.17 -2.24
C SER A 256 0.00 -43.94 -2.51
N GLN A 257 -0.92 -43.44 -3.33
CA GLN A 257 -2.29 -43.99 -3.43
C GLN A 257 -2.83 -44.01 -4.86
N ASP A 258 -2.41 -45.02 -5.63
CA ASP A 258 -3.01 -45.34 -6.93
C ASP A 258 -4.44 -45.87 -6.73
N GLY A 259 -5.44 -45.00 -6.81
CA GLY A 259 -6.86 -45.37 -6.79
C GLY A 259 -7.80 -44.44 -6.02
N HIS A 260 -7.28 -43.58 -5.14
CA HIS A 260 -8.11 -42.63 -4.40
C HIS A 260 -8.44 -41.37 -5.21
N TRP A 261 -9.57 -40.73 -4.88
CA TRP A 261 -10.06 -39.49 -5.52
C TRP A 261 -9.02 -38.35 -5.53
N LEU A 262 -8.06 -38.35 -4.58
CA LEU A 262 -6.92 -37.44 -4.51
C LEU A 262 -6.05 -37.45 -5.79
N GLY A 263 -5.96 -38.59 -6.47
CA GLY A 263 -5.28 -38.72 -7.77
C GLY A 263 -5.93 -37.90 -8.87
N LYS A 264 -7.22 -37.59 -8.75
CA LYS A 264 -7.97 -36.81 -9.76
C LYS A 264 -7.77 -35.30 -9.66
N ILE A 265 -7.13 -34.79 -8.60
CA ILE A 265 -7.20 -33.37 -8.23
C ILE A 265 -6.35 -32.39 -9.06
N SER A 266 -5.52 -32.68 -10.05
CA SER A 266 -4.63 -31.67 -10.69
C SER A 266 -3.93 -30.65 -9.74
N THR A 267 -2.68 -30.89 -9.35
CA THR A 267 -1.91 -29.99 -8.45
C THR A 267 -1.81 -28.56 -9.01
N SER A 268 -1.75 -28.41 -10.34
CA SER A 268 -1.83 -27.13 -11.02
C SER A 268 -3.13 -26.35 -10.74
N ALA A 269 -4.26 -27.03 -10.54
CA ALA A 269 -5.54 -26.39 -10.25
C ALA A 269 -5.54 -25.74 -8.85
N ILE A 270 -4.85 -26.35 -7.87
CA ILE A 270 -4.69 -25.77 -6.53
C ILE A 270 -3.90 -24.45 -6.61
N LEU A 271 -2.78 -24.47 -7.35
CA LEU A 271 -1.95 -23.28 -7.52
C LEU A 271 -2.66 -22.20 -8.36
N GLN A 272 -3.33 -22.59 -9.44
CA GLN A 272 -4.16 -21.70 -10.25
C GLN A 272 -5.24 -21.04 -9.39
N PHE A 273 -5.94 -21.80 -8.56
CA PHE A 273 -6.91 -21.28 -7.61
C PHE A 273 -6.28 -20.26 -6.66
N GLY A 274 -5.15 -20.60 -6.02
CA GLY A 274 -4.44 -19.69 -5.12
C GLY A 274 -4.03 -18.37 -5.76
N VAL A 275 -3.44 -18.43 -6.96
CA VAL A 275 -3.05 -17.24 -7.74
C VAL A 275 -4.27 -16.42 -8.14
N CYS A 276 -5.35 -17.06 -8.59
CA CYS A 276 -6.59 -16.38 -8.97
C CYS A 276 -7.28 -15.72 -7.77
N THR A 277 -7.37 -16.39 -6.62
CA THR A 277 -7.96 -15.81 -5.40
C THR A 277 -7.11 -14.64 -4.89
N ALA A 278 -5.79 -14.79 -4.87
CA ALA A 278 -4.90 -13.69 -4.51
C ALA A 278 -5.02 -12.51 -5.49
N HIS A 279 -5.20 -12.78 -6.79
CA HIS A 279 -5.47 -11.76 -7.80
C HIS A 279 -6.82 -11.05 -7.56
N MET A 280 -7.88 -11.80 -7.25
CA MET A 280 -9.19 -11.22 -6.88
C MET A 280 -9.04 -10.23 -5.74
N ALA A 281 -8.36 -10.63 -4.66
CA ALA A 281 -8.16 -9.80 -3.49
C ALA A 281 -7.30 -8.56 -3.79
N ALA A 282 -6.20 -8.72 -4.54
CA ALA A 282 -5.22 -7.66 -4.73
C ALA A 282 -5.54 -6.67 -5.87
N PHE A 283 -6.37 -7.07 -6.85
CA PHE A 283 -6.61 -6.31 -8.08
C PHE A 283 -8.07 -6.18 -8.48
N VAL A 284 -8.84 -7.28 -8.50
CA VAL A 284 -10.22 -7.24 -9.01
C VAL A 284 -11.16 -6.50 -8.06
N VAL A 285 -11.23 -6.94 -6.81
CA VAL A 285 -12.10 -6.35 -5.78
C VAL A 285 -11.85 -4.85 -5.62
N PRO A 286 -10.59 -4.36 -5.52
CA PRO A 286 -10.35 -2.94 -5.30
C PRO A 286 -10.69 -2.10 -6.54
N THR A 287 -10.36 -2.59 -7.73
CA THR A 287 -10.71 -1.90 -8.99
C THR A 287 -12.23 -1.83 -9.17
N LEU A 288 -12.95 -2.89 -8.80
CA LEU A 288 -14.40 -2.93 -8.87
C LEU A 288 -15.04 -1.97 -7.85
N ARG A 289 -14.52 -1.89 -6.63
CA ARG A 289 -14.98 -0.92 -5.61
C ARG A 289 -14.88 0.51 -6.12
N VAL A 290 -13.74 0.85 -6.72
CA VAL A 290 -13.49 2.17 -7.30
C VAL A 290 -14.41 2.44 -8.49
N TRP A 291 -14.60 1.46 -9.37
CA TRP A 291 -15.52 1.61 -10.48
C TRP A 291 -16.96 1.86 -10.01
N ILE A 292 -17.42 1.12 -9.00
CA ILE A 292 -18.74 1.31 -8.39
C ILE A 292 -18.84 2.68 -7.72
N SER A 293 -17.80 3.12 -7.01
CA SER A 293 -17.80 4.45 -6.36
C SER A 293 -17.88 5.57 -7.38
N VAL A 294 -17.16 5.46 -8.51
CA VAL A 294 -17.25 6.41 -9.64
C VAL A 294 -18.65 6.43 -10.24
N LEU A 295 -19.28 5.27 -10.44
CA LEU A 295 -20.65 5.21 -10.98
C LEU A 295 -21.64 5.92 -10.05
N ARG A 296 -21.52 5.72 -8.73
CA ARG A 296 -22.33 6.42 -7.72
C ARG A 296 -22.00 7.91 -7.66
N GLN A 297 -20.73 8.27 -7.80
CA GLN A 297 -20.28 9.65 -7.74
C GLN A 297 -20.74 10.45 -8.95
N ARG A 298 -20.74 9.88 -10.17
CA ARG A 298 -21.31 10.54 -11.35
C ARG A 298 -22.78 10.93 -11.17
N HIS A 299 -23.52 10.16 -10.39
CA HIS A 299 -24.92 10.48 -10.10
C HIS A 299 -25.05 11.64 -9.09
N SER A 300 -24.15 11.73 -8.10
CA SER A 300 -24.17 12.78 -7.07
C SER A 300 -23.43 14.05 -7.45
N GLN A 301 -22.42 13.98 -8.32
CA GLN A 301 -21.57 15.11 -8.69
C GLN A 301 -22.32 16.16 -9.53
N THR A 302 -23.39 15.78 -10.21
CA THR A 302 -24.32 16.72 -10.86
C THR A 302 -24.96 17.70 -9.86
N GLN A 303 -24.91 17.40 -8.56
CA GLN A 303 -25.43 18.24 -7.47
C GLN A 303 -24.35 18.78 -6.52
N ALA A 304 -23.06 18.53 -6.78
CA ALA A 304 -21.97 19.11 -6.00
C ALA A 304 -21.87 20.62 -6.33
N THR A 305 -22.70 21.41 -5.68
CA THR A 305 -22.79 22.85 -5.86
C THR A 305 -21.54 23.55 -5.32
N ALA A 306 -21.24 24.75 -5.83
CA ALA A 306 -20.21 25.62 -5.27
C ALA A 306 -20.38 25.83 -3.75
N ALA A 307 -21.62 25.70 -3.23
CA ALA A 307 -21.91 25.75 -1.80
C ALA A 307 -21.29 24.59 -1.01
N ALA A 308 -21.28 23.36 -1.55
CA ALA A 308 -20.64 22.22 -0.89
C ALA A 308 -19.11 22.41 -0.80
N ALA A 309 -18.48 22.94 -1.86
CA ALA A 309 -17.07 23.30 -1.82
C ALA A 309 -16.79 24.39 -0.79
N ALA A 310 -17.61 25.46 -0.76
CA ALA A 310 -17.48 26.53 0.23
C ALA A 310 -17.63 26.03 1.68
N ALA A 311 -18.60 25.14 1.93
CA ALA A 311 -18.81 24.50 3.23
C ALA A 311 -17.61 23.64 3.63
N ALA A 312 -17.03 22.86 2.70
CA ALA A 312 -15.82 22.09 2.94
C ALA A 312 -14.63 23.00 3.31
N ARG A 313 -14.45 24.12 2.60
CA ARG A 313 -13.39 25.10 2.95
C ARG A 313 -13.57 25.64 4.34
N GLN A 314 -14.80 25.99 4.70
CA GLN A 314 -15.11 26.52 6.03
C GLN A 314 -14.84 25.48 7.11
N ALA A 315 -15.30 24.24 6.91
CA ALA A 315 -15.03 23.15 7.84
C ALA A 315 -13.53 22.87 8.00
N LEU A 316 -12.75 22.91 6.91
CA LEU A 316 -11.30 22.78 7.00
C LEU A 316 -10.69 23.91 7.84
N ARG A 317 -11.12 25.16 7.62
CA ARG A 317 -10.64 26.30 8.43
C ARG A 317 -10.93 26.12 9.92
N GLU A 318 -12.09 25.58 10.28
CA GLU A 318 -12.42 25.31 11.69
C GLU A 318 -11.54 24.19 12.28
N VAL A 319 -11.32 23.10 11.53
CA VAL A 319 -10.40 22.03 11.93
C VAL A 319 -8.96 22.55 12.13
N MET A 320 -8.51 23.46 11.26
CA MET A 320 -7.17 24.04 11.33
C MET A 320 -7.00 25.08 12.45
N LYS A 321 -8.09 25.68 12.95
CA LYS A 321 -8.05 26.65 14.06
C LYS A 321 -7.95 25.97 15.42
N ASP A 322 -8.57 24.81 15.59
CA ASP A 322 -8.57 24.05 16.84
C ASP A 322 -7.40 23.05 16.84
N PRO A 323 -6.38 23.21 17.72
CA PRO A 323 -5.20 22.34 17.72
C PRO A 323 -5.54 20.88 18.03
N VAL A 324 -6.61 20.61 18.79
CA VAL A 324 -7.03 19.24 19.12
C VAL A 324 -7.62 18.56 17.88
N GLN A 325 -8.51 19.25 17.17
CA GLN A 325 -9.07 18.75 15.92
C GLN A 325 -8.00 18.61 14.83
N LEU A 326 -7.03 19.53 14.78
CA LEU A 326 -5.91 19.44 13.86
C LEU A 326 -5.04 18.21 14.14
N ALA A 327 -4.75 17.91 15.40
CA ALA A 327 -4.03 16.71 15.79
C ALA A 327 -4.78 15.42 15.41
N GLU A 328 -6.10 15.38 15.62
CA GLU A 328 -6.96 14.27 15.19
C GLU A 328 -6.95 14.13 13.66
N PHE A 329 -7.08 15.25 12.95
CA PHE A 329 -7.07 15.31 11.48
C PHE A 329 -5.73 14.86 10.90
N ARG A 330 -4.61 15.27 11.51
CA ARG A 330 -3.26 14.80 11.19
C ARG A 330 -3.15 13.28 11.33
N HIS A 331 -3.63 12.73 12.45
CA HIS A 331 -3.62 11.29 12.68
C HIS A 331 -4.50 10.54 11.67
N PHE A 332 -5.69 11.07 11.37
CA PHE A 332 -6.56 10.54 10.32
C PHE A 332 -5.88 10.57 8.95
N SER A 333 -5.23 11.67 8.59
CA SER A 333 -4.55 11.85 7.30
C SER A 333 -3.41 10.86 7.11
N LEU A 334 -2.78 10.38 8.19
CA LEU A 334 -1.80 9.30 8.14
C LEU A 334 -2.45 7.98 7.70
N ALA A 335 -3.60 7.64 8.28
CA ALA A 335 -4.36 6.45 7.89
C ALA A 335 -4.94 6.58 6.46
N ASP A 336 -5.26 7.80 6.05
CA ASP A 336 -5.73 8.13 4.71
C ASP A 336 -4.60 8.25 3.66
N LEU A 337 -3.34 8.01 4.07
CA LEU A 337 -2.13 8.18 3.23
C LEU A 337 -2.01 9.59 2.60
N ALA A 338 -2.65 10.58 3.20
CA ALA A 338 -2.74 11.97 2.75
C ALA A 338 -1.97 12.95 3.65
N ALA A 339 -1.22 12.46 4.64
CA ALA A 339 -0.48 13.31 5.59
C ALA A 339 0.46 14.32 4.91
N GLY A 340 1.07 13.95 3.78
CA GLY A 340 1.92 14.88 3.02
C GLY A 340 1.18 16.11 2.51
N ASN A 341 -0.07 15.97 2.10
CA ASN A 341 -0.89 17.10 1.67
C ASN A 341 -1.18 18.05 2.84
N VAL A 342 -1.54 17.50 4.00
CA VAL A 342 -1.84 18.28 5.21
C VAL A 342 -0.60 19.02 5.70
N LEU A 343 0.54 18.32 5.81
CA LEU A 343 1.81 18.92 6.24
C LEU A 343 2.30 20.01 5.28
N PHE A 344 2.18 19.80 3.97
CA PHE A 344 2.53 20.83 2.99
C PHE A 344 1.60 22.05 3.10
N HIS A 345 0.30 21.83 3.25
CA HIS A 345 -0.66 22.93 3.43
C HIS A 345 -0.34 23.77 4.67
N GLU A 346 -0.06 23.13 5.81
CA GLU A 346 0.35 23.82 7.05
C GLU A 346 1.64 24.61 6.87
N ARG A 347 2.67 24.00 6.27
CA ARG A 347 3.96 24.66 6.06
C ARG A 347 3.85 25.83 5.08
N TYR A 348 3.02 25.70 4.05
CA TYR A 348 2.72 26.78 3.12
C TYR A 348 2.00 27.96 3.83
N LEU A 349 1.00 27.69 4.69
CA LEU A 349 0.34 28.74 5.45
C LEU A 349 1.30 29.46 6.41
N ARG A 350 2.21 28.72 7.07
CA ARG A 350 3.28 29.29 7.90
C ARG A 350 4.25 30.16 7.10
N PHE A 351 4.61 29.72 5.89
CA PHE A 351 5.40 30.53 4.96
C PHE A 351 4.68 31.85 4.61
N CYS A 352 3.40 31.78 4.24
CA CYS A 352 2.62 32.96 3.91
C CYS A 352 2.44 33.91 5.10
N SER A 353 2.18 33.40 6.31
CA SER A 353 2.04 34.25 7.49
C SER A 353 3.34 34.98 7.80
N ARG A 354 4.48 34.26 7.77
CA ARG A 354 5.81 34.78 8.10
C ARG A 354 6.33 35.80 7.08
N PHE A 355 6.12 35.55 5.79
CA PHE A 355 6.73 36.34 4.72
C PHE A 355 5.73 37.24 3.96
N LEU A 356 4.43 36.96 3.94
CA LEU A 356 3.47 37.74 3.15
C LEU A 356 2.55 38.63 3.98
N CYS A 357 2.19 38.23 5.21
CA CYS A 357 1.22 38.97 6.02
C CYS A 357 1.84 39.98 7.01
N GLU A 358 2.98 39.65 7.63
CA GLU A 358 3.49 40.42 8.78
C GLU A 358 4.45 41.57 8.44
N ARG A 359 4.95 41.69 7.20
CA ARG A 359 5.93 42.74 6.86
C ARG A 359 5.43 43.69 5.78
N SER A 360 5.27 44.96 6.18
CA SER A 360 5.25 46.06 5.22
C SER A 360 6.55 46.06 4.41
N ILE A 361 6.39 46.27 3.10
CA ILE A 361 7.29 46.21 1.92
C ILE A 361 8.79 46.61 2.10
N VAL A 362 9.23 47.12 3.25
CA VAL A 362 10.40 47.99 3.30
C VAL A 362 11.76 47.27 3.26
N LEU A 363 11.92 46.00 3.65
CA LEU A 363 13.14 45.22 3.34
C LEU A 363 12.88 43.73 3.63
N TYR A 364 12.57 42.97 2.58
CA TYR A 364 12.57 41.51 2.70
C TYR A 364 14.00 41.02 2.85
N ASP A 365 14.24 40.27 3.92
CA ASP A 365 15.41 39.42 3.98
C ASP A 365 15.14 38.25 3.02
N PHE A 366 15.68 38.39 1.80
CA PHE A 366 15.41 37.48 0.69
C PHE A 366 16.01 36.09 0.96
N GLU A 367 17.10 36.03 1.72
CA GLU A 367 17.84 34.79 1.98
C GLU A 367 17.05 33.80 2.84
N PRO A 368 16.47 34.16 4.01
CA PRO A 368 15.60 33.28 4.78
C PRO A 368 14.35 32.81 4.03
N MET A 369 13.80 33.66 3.16
CA MET A 369 12.65 33.28 2.32
C MET A 369 13.06 32.21 1.30
N LEU A 370 14.20 32.43 0.62
CA LEU A 370 14.73 31.50 -0.36
C LEU A 370 15.09 30.15 0.29
N GLU A 371 15.73 30.18 1.45
CA GLU A 371 16.05 28.97 2.23
C GLU A 371 14.78 28.18 2.59
N GLU A 372 13.70 28.85 2.99
CA GLU A 372 12.43 28.18 3.31
C GLU A 372 11.75 27.62 2.05
N LEU A 373 11.77 28.34 0.92
CA LEU A 373 11.26 27.83 -0.37
C LEU A 373 12.01 26.56 -0.81
N GLU A 374 13.34 26.57 -0.71
CA GLU A 374 14.18 25.39 -1.01
C GLU A 374 13.92 24.24 -0.04
N ALA A 375 13.69 24.54 1.25
CA ALA A 375 13.34 23.53 2.23
C ALA A 375 11.98 22.87 1.93
N ILE A 376 10.94 23.67 1.64
CA ILE A 376 9.61 23.16 1.23
C ILE A 376 9.75 22.28 -0.01
N TYR A 377 10.49 22.73 -1.03
CA TYR A 377 10.69 21.95 -2.24
C TYR A 377 11.39 20.63 -1.99
N ARG A 378 12.50 20.65 -1.24
CA ARG A 378 13.26 19.44 -0.92
C ARG A 378 12.43 18.43 -0.13
N ASP A 379 11.66 18.91 0.84
CA ASP A 379 10.95 18.05 1.79
C ASP A 379 9.68 17.42 1.18
N PHE A 380 9.08 18.05 0.16
CA PHE A 380 7.77 17.67 -0.40
C PHE A 380 7.73 17.31 -1.90
N PHE A 381 8.60 17.91 -2.71
CA PHE A 381 8.53 17.82 -4.19
C PHE A 381 9.77 17.20 -4.83
N ASP A 382 10.90 17.12 -4.12
CA ASP A 382 12.08 16.42 -4.61
C ASP A 382 11.78 14.93 -4.92
N ILE A 383 12.50 14.38 -5.89
CA ILE A 383 12.41 12.96 -6.25
C ILE A 383 12.71 12.05 -5.04
N ASN A 384 13.55 12.52 -4.12
CA ASN A 384 13.94 11.84 -2.90
C ASN A 384 13.24 12.39 -1.64
N ALA A 385 12.25 13.29 -1.81
CA ALA A 385 11.48 13.85 -0.71
C ALA A 385 11.02 12.76 0.27
N THR A 386 11.10 13.03 1.56
CA THR A 386 10.67 12.07 2.61
C THR A 386 9.17 11.86 2.59
N VAL A 387 8.45 12.90 2.19
CA VAL A 387 7.00 12.93 2.11
C VAL A 387 6.64 13.42 0.72
N HIS A 388 5.88 12.62 -0.02
CA HIS A 388 5.43 13.06 -1.33
C HIS A 388 4.07 13.74 -1.21
N VAL A 389 4.01 14.97 -1.71
CA VAL A 389 2.75 15.68 -1.86
C VAL A 389 2.07 15.20 -3.13
N ASP A 390 0.76 15.02 -3.03
CA ASP A 390 -0.01 14.59 -4.15
C ASP A 390 -0.39 15.80 -5.02
N VAL A 391 0.33 15.99 -6.12
CA VAL A 391 0.05 17.00 -7.17
C VAL A 391 0.02 16.37 -8.57
N SER A 392 -0.46 17.13 -9.56
CA SER A 392 -0.41 16.75 -10.96
C SER A 392 1.03 16.72 -11.49
N SER A 393 1.29 15.87 -12.49
CA SER A 393 2.62 15.79 -13.11
C SER A 393 3.01 17.08 -13.85
N ALA A 394 2.02 17.87 -14.28
CA ALA A 394 2.25 19.17 -14.90
C ALA A 394 2.79 20.17 -13.86
N THR A 395 2.14 20.26 -12.70
CA THR A 395 2.55 21.13 -11.60
C THR A 395 3.90 20.72 -11.03
N LEU A 396 4.16 19.41 -10.88
CA LEU A 396 5.46 18.93 -10.42
C LEU A 396 6.60 19.27 -11.42
N ARG A 397 6.33 19.15 -12.72
CA ARG A 397 7.30 19.53 -13.76
C ARG A 397 7.59 21.02 -13.75
N GLU A 398 6.54 21.84 -13.65
CA GLU A 398 6.68 23.30 -13.53
C GLU A 398 7.52 23.68 -12.31
N LEU A 399 7.29 23.05 -11.15
CA LEU A 399 8.11 23.26 -9.96
C LEU A 399 9.57 22.88 -10.20
N HIS A 400 9.84 21.71 -10.78
CA HIS A 400 11.21 21.28 -11.09
C HIS A 400 11.93 22.28 -12.03
N GLU A 401 11.23 22.78 -13.05
CA GLU A 401 11.76 23.77 -13.99
C GLU A 401 12.05 25.10 -13.28
N ARG A 402 11.11 25.64 -12.49
CA ARG A 402 11.33 26.89 -11.74
C ARG A 402 12.49 26.79 -10.74
N PHE A 403 12.63 25.67 -10.03
CA PHE A 403 13.74 25.46 -9.10
C PHE A 403 15.08 25.25 -9.83
N ALA A 404 15.09 24.57 -10.97
CA ALA A 404 16.29 24.44 -11.79
C ALA A 404 16.78 25.79 -12.36
N GLU A 405 15.85 26.65 -12.77
CA GLU A 405 16.12 27.99 -13.30
C GLU A 405 16.32 29.06 -12.21
N ARG A 406 16.18 28.69 -10.92
CA ARG A 406 16.15 29.61 -9.77
C ARG A 406 15.13 30.75 -9.90
N ARG A 407 14.01 30.52 -10.59
CA ARG A 407 12.88 31.46 -10.69
C ARG A 407 11.97 31.30 -9.47
N LEU A 408 12.50 31.66 -8.31
CA LEU A 408 11.86 31.47 -7.01
C LEU A 408 11.15 32.76 -6.57
N GLY A 409 9.85 32.83 -6.87
CA GLY A 409 8.94 33.86 -6.39
C GLY A 409 8.08 33.37 -5.22
N THR A 410 7.35 34.28 -4.59
CA THR A 410 6.38 33.96 -3.52
C THR A 410 5.21 33.13 -4.02
N ASP A 411 4.95 33.16 -5.33
CA ASP A 411 3.89 32.43 -6.04
C ASP A 411 4.30 31.01 -6.45
N VAL A 412 5.55 30.60 -6.21
CA VAL A 412 6.11 29.35 -6.76
C VAL A 412 5.28 28.12 -6.39
N PHE A 413 4.61 28.14 -5.24
CA PHE A 413 3.78 27.05 -4.74
C PHE A 413 2.27 27.26 -4.90
N ASP A 414 1.79 28.40 -5.43
CA ASP A 414 0.36 28.74 -5.50
C ASP A 414 -0.46 27.64 -6.20
N ARG A 415 0.02 27.21 -7.38
CA ARG A 415 -0.66 26.17 -8.15
C ARG A 415 -0.69 24.82 -7.41
N ALA A 416 0.42 24.44 -6.78
CA ALA A 416 0.51 23.22 -5.99
C ALA A 416 -0.39 23.28 -4.76
N HIS A 417 -0.45 24.42 -4.08
CA HIS A 417 -1.31 24.66 -2.93
C HIS A 417 -2.78 24.56 -3.31
N VAL A 418 -3.23 25.18 -4.41
CA VAL A 418 -4.62 25.07 -4.87
C VAL A 418 -4.99 23.61 -5.18
N GLU A 419 -4.12 22.86 -5.86
CA GLU A 419 -4.36 21.44 -6.12
C GLU A 419 -4.45 20.61 -4.84
N VAL A 420 -3.53 20.83 -3.89
CA VAL A 420 -3.49 20.12 -2.61
C VAL A 420 -4.71 20.45 -1.77
N LEU A 421 -5.05 21.73 -1.64
CA LEU A 421 -6.21 22.20 -0.90
C LEU A 421 -7.49 21.58 -1.45
N SER A 422 -7.65 21.59 -2.78
CA SER A 422 -8.79 20.94 -3.44
C SER A 422 -8.88 19.45 -3.10
N ARG A 423 -7.75 18.75 -2.97
CA ARG A 423 -7.73 17.30 -2.65
C ARG A 423 -8.03 17.03 -1.19
N ILE A 424 -7.51 17.86 -0.28
CA ILE A 424 -7.85 17.80 1.14
C ILE A 424 -9.36 18.00 1.29
N GLU A 425 -9.93 19.05 0.69
CA GLU A 425 -11.35 19.36 0.75
C GLU A 425 -12.23 18.25 0.16
N GLN A 426 -11.90 17.75 -1.04
CA GLN A 426 -12.74 16.80 -1.76
C GLN A 426 -12.64 15.35 -1.27
N HIS A 427 -11.51 14.96 -0.66
CA HIS A 427 -11.26 13.55 -0.36
C HIS A 427 -10.98 13.31 1.12
N THR A 428 -10.02 14.02 1.70
CA THR A 428 -9.57 13.73 3.07
C THR A 428 -10.56 14.28 4.10
N LEU A 429 -11.02 15.52 3.95
CA LEU A 429 -11.92 16.18 4.90
C LEU A 429 -13.29 15.49 4.96
N LEU A 430 -13.89 15.16 3.82
CA LEU A 430 -15.19 14.49 3.80
C LEU A 430 -15.14 13.13 4.53
N ARG A 431 -14.06 12.37 4.36
CA ARG A 431 -13.89 11.09 5.05
C ARG A 431 -13.54 11.26 6.52
N TYR A 432 -12.81 12.31 6.87
CA TYR A 432 -12.58 12.68 8.26
C TYR A 432 -13.88 13.02 8.98
N GLN A 433 -14.76 13.83 8.37
CA GLN A 433 -16.07 14.16 8.94
C GLN A 433 -16.90 12.90 9.18
N GLN A 434 -16.99 12.02 8.18
CA GLN A 434 -17.66 10.71 8.33
C GLN A 434 -17.04 9.85 9.44
N HIS A 435 -15.72 9.91 9.62
CA HIS A 435 -15.01 9.18 10.67
C HIS A 435 -15.33 9.75 12.05
N SER A 436 -15.27 11.08 12.20
CA SER A 436 -15.59 11.78 13.45
C SER A 436 -17.05 11.59 13.86
N GLU A 437 -17.99 11.65 12.91
CA GLU A 437 -19.41 11.37 13.15
C GLU A 437 -19.64 9.94 13.66
N ARG A 438 -19.00 8.94 13.04
CA ARG A 438 -19.08 7.55 13.52
C ARG A 438 -18.48 7.38 14.91
N GLY A 439 -17.37 8.05 15.19
CA GLY A 439 -16.75 8.06 16.52
C GLY A 439 -17.70 8.64 17.59
N ARG A 440 -18.34 9.77 17.29
CA ARG A 440 -19.33 10.41 18.17
C ARG A 440 -20.57 9.56 18.38
N SER A 441 -21.12 8.93 17.33
CA SER A 441 -22.25 8.03 17.46
C SER A 441 -21.93 6.81 18.32
N ALA A 442 -20.73 6.24 18.17
CA ALA A 442 -20.28 5.10 18.97
C ALA A 442 -20.08 5.47 20.46
N SER A 443 -19.56 6.66 20.75
CA SER A 443 -19.44 7.14 22.14
C SER A 443 -20.79 7.42 22.78
N LEU A 444 -21.77 7.94 22.01
CA LEU A 444 -23.13 8.17 22.51
C LEU A 444 -23.85 6.85 22.79
N SER A 445 -23.75 5.85 21.90
CA SER A 445 -24.36 4.53 22.14
C SER A 445 -23.74 3.83 23.35
N ALA A 446 -22.43 3.94 23.56
CA ALA A 446 -21.76 3.35 24.72
C ALA A 446 -22.17 4.05 26.03
N SER A 447 -22.44 5.36 25.99
CA SER A 447 -22.93 6.11 27.16
C SER A 447 -24.38 5.76 27.49
N ASP A 448 -25.23 5.57 26.48
CA ASP A 448 -26.63 5.18 26.69
C ASP A 448 -26.75 3.75 27.27
N ASP A 449 -25.91 2.82 26.82
CA ASP A 449 -25.84 1.46 27.37
C ASP A 449 -25.35 1.45 28.83
N TYR A 450 -24.44 2.36 29.21
CA TYR A 450 -24.02 2.52 30.60
C TYR A 450 -25.14 3.09 31.49
N CYS A 451 -25.95 4.02 30.96
CA CYS A 451 -27.06 4.62 31.69
C CYS A 451 -28.30 3.70 31.80
N ARG A 452 -28.46 2.71 30.92
CA ARG A 452 -29.65 1.83 30.91
C ARG A 452 -29.70 0.75 31.99
N GLY A 453 -28.67 0.61 32.83
CA GLY A 453 -28.73 -0.20 34.06
C GLY A 453 -28.94 -1.72 33.88
N ASP A 454 -29.04 -2.24 32.66
CA ASP A 454 -29.34 -3.64 32.37
C ASP A 454 -28.10 -4.57 32.34
N ASN A 455 -26.95 -4.12 32.88
CA ASN A 455 -25.74 -4.93 32.99
C ASN A 455 -25.44 -5.29 34.47
N PRO A 456 -26.03 -6.36 35.02
CA PRO A 456 -25.92 -6.71 36.45
C PRO A 456 -24.57 -7.29 36.91
N TRP A 457 -23.47 -7.18 36.15
CA TRP A 457 -22.24 -7.97 36.41
C TRP A 457 -20.90 -7.23 36.40
N ILE A 458 -20.83 -5.92 36.67
CA ILE A 458 -19.53 -5.27 36.94
C ILE A 458 -19.52 -4.70 38.36
N PRO A 459 -18.81 -5.34 39.32
CA PRO A 459 -18.62 -4.79 40.65
C PRO A 459 -17.78 -3.52 40.56
N LEU A 460 -18.37 -2.40 40.99
CA LEU A 460 -17.82 -1.03 40.98
C LEU A 460 -16.76 -0.80 42.08
N THR A 461 -15.85 -1.73 42.33
CA THR A 461 -14.96 -1.65 43.51
C THR A 461 -13.50 -1.26 43.26
N ASP A 462 -13.03 -0.95 42.03
CA ASP A 462 -11.57 -0.78 41.84
C ASP A 462 -11.08 0.34 40.88
N ILE A 463 -11.95 1.22 40.36
CA ILE A 463 -11.54 2.27 39.39
C ILE A 463 -11.34 3.66 40.05
N SER A 464 -11.70 3.83 41.33
CA SER A 464 -11.61 5.11 42.06
C SER A 464 -10.17 5.58 42.34
N ASP A 465 -9.21 4.67 42.56
CA ASP A 465 -7.96 5.05 43.22
C ASP A 465 -6.80 5.31 42.26
N SER A 466 -6.83 4.76 41.04
CA SER A 466 -5.82 5.00 40.00
C SER A 466 -5.84 6.45 39.46
N HIS A 467 -7.04 7.04 39.31
CA HIS A 467 -7.19 8.39 38.75
C HIS A 467 -6.92 9.51 39.78
N ARG A 468 -7.04 9.25 41.09
CA ARG A 468 -6.71 10.22 42.14
C ARG A 468 -5.21 10.40 42.34
N HIS A 469 -4.40 9.36 42.13
CA HIS A 469 -2.94 9.47 42.27
C HIS A 469 -2.28 10.27 41.13
N ALA A 470 -2.80 10.20 39.91
CA ALA A 470 -2.24 10.96 38.78
C ALA A 470 -2.45 12.48 38.90
N LEU A 471 -3.57 12.93 39.49
CA LEU A 471 -3.86 14.36 39.69
C LEU A 471 -3.17 14.95 40.93
N SER A 472 -2.83 14.12 41.92
CA SER A 472 -2.08 14.56 43.11
C SER A 472 -0.60 14.88 42.82
N GLN A 473 0.04 14.22 41.85
CA GLN A 473 1.46 14.49 41.54
C GLN A 473 1.67 15.76 40.70
N VAL A 474 0.70 16.15 39.87
CA VAL A 474 0.80 17.37 39.04
C VAL A 474 0.64 18.64 39.88
N GLY A 475 -0.07 18.58 41.01
CA GLY A 475 -0.22 19.71 41.93
C GLY A 475 1.00 20.00 42.80
N ALA A 476 1.83 18.99 43.09
CA ALA A 476 2.96 19.14 44.03
C ALA A 476 4.22 19.73 43.38
N SER A 477 4.43 19.57 42.07
CA SER A 477 5.64 20.11 41.40
C SER A 477 5.58 21.62 41.07
N ARG A 478 4.47 22.31 41.38
CA ARG A 478 4.31 23.74 41.07
C ARG A 478 4.52 24.69 42.24
N VAL A 479 4.79 24.17 43.44
CA VAL A 479 4.94 24.99 44.67
C VAL A 479 6.41 25.21 45.06
N ASP A 480 7.36 24.41 44.55
CA ASP A 480 8.78 24.52 44.92
C ASP A 480 9.65 25.32 43.91
N ALA A 481 9.03 26.06 42.98
CA ALA A 481 9.75 26.87 41.98
C ALA A 481 9.78 28.39 42.29
N ASP A 482 9.22 28.83 43.44
CA ASP A 482 9.20 30.24 43.87
C ASP A 482 9.93 30.47 45.21
N LYS A 483 11.06 29.79 45.42
CA LYS A 483 12.11 30.13 46.40
C LYS A 483 13.47 29.94 45.76
#